data_AF-K1TV00-F1
#
_entry.id   AF-K1TV00-F1
#
_cell.length_a   1.000
_cell.length_b   1.000
_cell.length_c   1.000
_cell.angle_alpha   90.00
_cell.angle_beta   90.00
_cell.angle_gamma   90.00
#
_symmetry.space_group_name_H-M   'P 1'
#
loop_
_entity.id
_entity.type
_entity.pdbx_description
1 polymer ?
#
loop_
_entity_poly.entity_id
_entity_poly.type
_entity_poly.pdbx_seq_one_letter_code
_entity_poly.pdbx_strand_id
1 'polypeptide(L)'
;MKVSETVRSRKEKKGPQIYLMLAIEMNDGRHYLSRVNPSFARRIENQLKTVREVVSHQWYTTMENYFEDYPQVRSLRGRRISKADFGKLLNVLTPFQL
;
A
#
# COMPACT_ATOMS: atom_id res chain seq x y z
N MET A 1 -4.24 -26.25 -22.20
CA MET A 1 -4.72 -25.84 -20.87
C MET A 1 -3.93 -26.59 -19.81
N LYS A 2 -3.05 -25.93 -19.04
CA LYS A 2 -2.80 -26.17 -17.60
C LYS A 2 -1.65 -25.27 -17.11
N VAL A 3 -1.96 -24.14 -16.50
CA VAL A 3 -0.95 -23.35 -15.75
C VAL A 3 -1.64 -22.77 -14.52
N SER A 4 -1.96 -23.60 -13.53
CA SER A 4 -2.68 -23.11 -12.35
C SER A 4 -2.45 -23.92 -11.07
N GLU A 5 -1.29 -24.55 -10.88
CA GLU A 5 -1.03 -25.34 -9.64
C GLU A 5 0.22 -24.89 -8.86
N THR A 6 1.14 -24.11 -9.43
CA THR A 6 2.42 -23.78 -8.76
C THR A 6 2.39 -22.56 -7.83
N VAL A 7 1.31 -21.76 -7.80
CA VAL A 7 1.27 -20.51 -7.01
C VAL A 7 0.75 -20.73 -5.57
N ARG A 8 0.13 -21.88 -5.27
CA ARG A 8 -0.54 -22.13 -3.98
C ARG A 8 0.41 -22.56 -2.85
N SER A 9 1.64 -22.98 -3.15
CA SER A 9 2.52 -23.67 -2.19
C SER A 9 3.59 -22.81 -1.50
N ARG A 10 3.39 -21.48 -1.39
CA ARG A 10 4.27 -20.58 -0.59
C ARG A 10 3.54 -19.81 0.52
N LYS A 11 2.28 -20.15 0.81
CA LYS A 11 1.51 -19.60 1.94
C LYS A 11 1.68 -20.47 3.19
N GLU A 12 2.90 -20.85 3.54
CA GLU A 12 3.15 -21.51 4.82
C GLU A 12 4.18 -20.73 5.64
N LYS A 13 3.70 -20.23 6.78
CA LYS A 13 4.46 -19.74 7.94
C LYS A 13 5.30 -18.49 7.73
N LYS A 14 4.66 -17.36 7.42
CA LYS A 14 5.20 -16.07 7.86
C LYS A 14 4.55 -15.74 9.20
N GLY A 15 5.36 -15.47 10.23
CA GLY A 15 4.87 -14.89 11.48
C GLY A 15 4.14 -13.55 11.23
N PRO A 16 3.67 -12.84 12.28
CA PRO A 16 2.95 -11.57 12.09
C PRO A 16 3.74 -10.63 11.19
N GLN A 17 3.26 -10.45 9.96
CA GLN A 17 3.96 -9.71 8.93
C GLN A 17 3.48 -8.27 8.99
N ILE A 18 4.36 -7.38 9.39
CA ILE A 18 4.09 -5.95 9.31
C ILE A 18 4.19 -5.54 7.84
N TYR A 19 3.13 -4.92 7.35
CA TYR A 19 3.04 -4.34 6.02
C TYR A 19 3.19 -2.83 6.11
N LEU A 20 4.06 -2.27 5.27
CA LEU A 20 4.17 -0.83 5.07
C LEU A 20 3.15 -0.40 4.02
N MET A 21 2.28 0.52 4.39
CA MET A 21 1.20 1.04 3.58
C MET A 21 1.41 2.52 3.28
N LEU A 22 1.11 2.93 2.06
CA LEU A 22 1.15 4.32 1.61
C LEU A 22 -0.24 4.72 1.15
N ALA A 23 -0.76 5.75 1.80
CA ALA A 23 -2.01 6.42 1.47
C ALA A 23 -1.70 7.72 0.72
N ILE A 24 -2.39 7.97 -0.39
CA ILE A 24 -2.22 9.17 -1.20
C ILE A 24 -3.59 9.73 -1.56
N GLU A 25 -3.75 11.03 -1.38
CA GLU A 25 -4.87 11.82 -1.87
C GLU A 25 -4.39 12.74 -3.00
N MET A 26 -5.09 12.67 -4.13
CA MET A 26 -4.82 13.51 -5.30
C MET A 26 -5.77 14.71 -5.34
N ASN A 27 -5.35 15.75 -6.06
CA ASN A 27 -6.12 17.00 -6.23
C ASN A 27 -7.45 16.84 -6.97
N ASP A 28 -7.61 15.76 -7.73
CA ASP A 28 -8.85 15.40 -8.43
C ASP A 28 -9.79 14.53 -7.59
N GLY A 29 -9.49 14.35 -6.30
CA GLY A 29 -10.28 13.55 -5.37
C GLY A 29 -10.08 12.04 -5.51
N ARG A 30 -9.12 11.58 -6.33
CA ARG A 30 -8.74 10.16 -6.35
C ARG A 30 -7.91 9.82 -5.12
N HIS A 31 -8.25 8.71 -4.48
CA HIS A 31 -7.50 8.16 -3.37
C HIS A 31 -6.82 6.85 -3.79
N TYR A 32 -5.58 6.68 -3.33
CA TYR A 32 -4.79 5.49 -3.57
C TYR A 32 -4.28 4.91 -2.26
N LEU A 33 -4.31 3.59 -2.17
CA LEU A 33 -3.71 2.85 -1.07
C LEU A 33 -2.86 1.72 -1.63
N SER A 34 -1.62 1.63 -1.15
CA SER A 34 -0.61 0.75 -1.73
C SER A 34 0.23 0.11 -0.65
N ARG A 35 0.52 -1.19 -0.80
CA ARG A 35 1.51 -1.87 0.03
C ARG A 35 2.89 -1.66 -0.56
N VAL A 36 3.79 -1.03 0.17
CA VAL A 36 5.11 -0.61 -0.33
C VAL A 36 6.21 -1.51 0.20
N ASN A 37 7.21 -1.80 -0.63
CA ASN A 37 8.46 -2.39 -0.15
C ASN A 37 9.26 -1.34 0.66
N PRO A 38 9.58 -1.59 1.95
CA PRO A 38 10.31 -0.64 2.79
C PRO A 38 11.63 -0.13 2.19
N SER A 39 12.36 -0.97 1.45
CA SER A 39 13.62 -0.57 0.78
C SER A 39 13.44 0.55 -0.25
N PHE A 40 12.21 0.73 -0.77
CA PHE A 40 11.88 1.76 -1.76
C PHE A 40 11.12 2.95 -1.14
N ALA A 41 10.75 2.89 0.14
CA ALA A 41 9.88 3.88 0.76
C ALA A 41 10.48 5.28 0.72
N ARG A 42 11.77 5.45 1.09
CA ARG A 42 12.47 6.73 1.01
C ARG A 42 12.54 7.30 -0.41
N ARG A 43 12.71 6.44 -1.42
CA ARG A 43 12.71 6.86 -2.83
C ARG A 43 11.32 7.34 -3.25
N ILE A 44 10.27 6.61 -2.87
CA ILE A 44 8.89 6.98 -3.14
C ILE A 44 8.53 8.30 -2.44
N GLU A 45 8.92 8.46 -1.18
CA GLU A 45 8.75 9.71 -0.43
C GLU A 45 9.37 10.91 -1.14
N ASN A 46 10.60 10.77 -1.63
CA ASN A 46 11.25 11.83 -2.39
C ASN A 46 10.54 12.12 -3.73
N GLN A 47 9.97 11.09 -4.37
CA GLN A 47 9.18 11.27 -5.60
C GLN A 47 7.87 12.00 -5.31
N LEU A 48 7.15 11.66 -4.23
CA LEU A 48 5.89 12.30 -3.85
C LEU A 48 6.03 13.81 -3.69
N LYS A 49 7.14 14.26 -3.10
CA LYS A 49 7.46 15.70 -2.94
C LYS A 49 7.57 16.45 -4.27
N THR A 50 7.79 15.75 -5.37
CA THR A 50 7.89 16.35 -6.72
C THR A 50 6.58 16.32 -7.50
N VAL A 51 5.60 15.51 -7.08
CA VAL A 51 4.32 15.34 -7.76
C VAL A 51 3.35 16.41 -7.26
N ARG A 52 3.02 17.39 -8.11
CA ARG A 52 2.16 18.53 -7.73
C ARG A 52 0.69 18.15 -7.57
N GLU A 53 0.30 17.03 -8.16
CA GLU A 53 -1.06 16.51 -8.12
C GLU A 53 -1.39 15.81 -6.80
N VAL A 54 -0.37 15.48 -5.99
CA VAL A 54 -0.55 14.92 -4.65
C VAL A 54 -0.91 16.06 -3.69
N VAL A 55 -2.10 15.98 -3.11
CA VAL A 55 -2.55 16.93 -2.07
C VAL A 55 -1.98 16.51 -0.72
N SER A 56 -2.07 15.22 -0.42
CA SER A 56 -1.54 14.67 0.83
C SER A 56 -1.07 13.24 0.62
N HIS A 57 -0.06 12.85 1.39
CA HIS A 57 0.38 11.47 1.49
C HIS A 57 0.73 11.16 2.94
N GLN A 58 0.48 9.93 3.35
CA GLN A 58 0.78 9.47 4.70
C GLN A 58 1.20 8.00 4.69
N TRP A 59 2.23 7.70 5.48
CA TRP A 59 2.71 6.34 5.68
C TRP A 59 2.03 5.70 6.87
N TYR A 60 1.80 4.41 6.75
CA TYR A 60 1.17 3.59 7.78
C TYR A 60 1.79 2.21 7.85
N THR A 61 1.60 1.53 8.97
CA THR A 61 1.88 0.10 9.12
C THR A 61 0.60 -0.64 9.52
N THR A 62 0.54 -1.92 9.19
CA THR A 62 -0.57 -2.80 9.59
C THR A 62 -0.11 -4.24 9.63
N MET A 63 -0.77 -5.06 10.44
CA MET A 63 -0.62 -6.52 10.48
C MET A 63 -1.86 -7.24 9.94
N GLU A 64 -2.82 -6.49 9.40
CA GLU A 64 -4.09 -7.03 8.91
C GLU A 64 -3.88 -7.89 7.65
N ASN A 65 -4.35 -9.14 7.72
CA ASN A 65 -4.19 -10.13 6.65
C ASN A 65 -4.89 -9.71 5.35
N TYR A 66 -5.90 -8.83 5.42
CA TYR A 66 -6.57 -8.26 4.24
C TYR A 66 -5.58 -7.61 3.24
N PHE A 67 -4.48 -7.03 3.73
CA PHE A 67 -3.48 -6.38 2.89
C PHE A 67 -2.40 -7.34 2.37
N GLU A 68 -2.42 -8.62 2.76
CA GLU A 68 -1.50 -9.63 2.24
C GLU A 68 -1.63 -9.75 0.71
N ASP A 69 -2.88 -9.75 0.22
CA ASP A 69 -3.20 -9.88 -1.20
C ASP A 69 -2.97 -8.58 -1.99
N TYR A 70 -2.65 -7.46 -1.32
CA TYR A 70 -2.24 -6.25 -2.03
C TYR A 70 -0.86 -6.47 -2.69
N PRO A 71 -0.67 -6.07 -3.96
CA PRO A 71 0.63 -6.19 -4.60
C PRO A 71 1.66 -5.30 -3.90
N GLN A 72 2.87 -5.85 -3.66
CA GLN A 72 3.96 -5.07 -3.10
C GLN A 72 4.58 -4.19 -4.17
N VAL A 73 4.36 -2.89 -4.08
CA VAL A 73 4.87 -1.92 -5.06
C VAL A 73 6.26 -1.41 -4.69
N ARG A 74 7.03 -1.08 -5.73
CA ARG A 74 8.39 -0.48 -5.64
C ARG A 74 8.45 0.92 -6.26
N SER A 75 7.29 1.48 -6.62
CA SER A 75 7.09 2.76 -7.31
C SER A 75 5.72 3.34 -6.94
N LEU A 76 5.40 4.53 -7.45
CA LEU A 76 4.09 5.21 -7.33
C LEU A 76 2.99 4.50 -8.13
N ARG A 77 2.80 3.22 -7.87
CA ARG A 77 1.67 2.43 -8.33
C ARG A 77 0.80 2.17 -7.12
N GLY A 78 -0.50 2.35 -7.26
CA GLY A 78 -1.43 2.13 -6.16
C GLY A 78 -2.76 1.63 -6.64
N ARG A 79 -3.47 0.98 -5.71
CA ARG A 79 -4.86 0.61 -5.96
C ARG A 79 -5.71 1.86 -5.76
N ARG A 80 -6.42 2.27 -6.81
CA ARG A 80 -7.45 3.30 -6.69
C ARG A 80 -8.58 2.74 -5.82
N ILE A 81 -8.99 3.51 -4.83
CA ILE A 81 -10.06 3.15 -3.91
C ILE A 81 -11.05 4.31 -3.79
N SER A 82 -12.29 3.98 -3.44
CA SER A 82 -13.30 5.00 -3.20
C SER A 82 -12.95 5.81 -1.95
N LYS A 83 -13.41 7.06 -1.86
CA LYS A 83 -13.24 7.89 -0.65
C LYS A 83 -13.83 7.24 0.60
N ALA A 84 -14.96 6.56 0.45
CA ALA A 84 -15.62 5.85 1.55
C ALA A 84 -14.77 4.67 2.06
N ASP A 85 -14.20 3.88 1.15
CA ASP A 85 -13.31 2.77 1.54
C ASP A 85 -11.98 3.27 2.07
N PHE A 86 -11.47 4.39 1.57
CA PHE A 86 -10.25 5.00 2.07
C PHE A 86 -10.34 5.30 3.56
N GLY A 87 -11.36 6.05 4.00
CA GLY A 87 -11.54 6.34 5.41
C GLY A 87 -11.69 5.08 6.28
N LYS A 88 -12.46 4.08 5.80
CA LYS A 88 -12.63 2.80 6.51
C LYS A 88 -11.31 2.04 6.65
N LEU A 89 -10.52 1.96 5.58
CA LEU A 89 -9.24 1.25 5.58
C LEU A 89 -8.21 1.98 6.44
N LEU A 90 -8.20 3.32 6.46
CA LEU A 90 -7.29 4.07 7.33
C LEU A 90 -7.52 3.77 8.83
N ASN A 91 -8.74 3.42 9.25
CA ASN A 91 -9.02 3.09 10.66
C ASN A 91 -8.33 1.80 11.15
N VAL A 92 -7.92 0.92 10.24
CA VAL A 92 -7.18 -0.32 10.58
C VAL A 92 -5.68 -0.19 10.31
N LEU A 93 -5.21 1.03 10.06
CA LEU A 93 -3.82 1.36 9.81
C LEU A 93 -3.25 2.20 10.95
N THR A 94 -2.00 1.91 11.32
CA THR A 94 -1.27 2.68 12.33
C THR A 94 -0.37 3.69 11.64
N PRO A 95 -0.45 4.99 11.95
CA PRO A 95 0.44 6.00 11.36
C PRO A 95 1.91 5.64 11.58
N PHE A 96 2.72 5.82 10.54
CA PHE A 96 4.16 5.58 10.55
C PHE A 96 4.88 6.79 9.96
N GLN A 97 6.04 7.14 10.53
CA GLN A 97 6.94 8.15 9.97
C GLN A 97 8.20 7.46 9.43
N LEU A 98 8.60 7.85 8.22
CA LEU A 98 9.79 7.36 7.54
C LEU A 98 11.09 7.99 8.05
#